data_AF-A0A3P8PDZ5-F1
#
_entry.id   AF-A0A3P8PDZ5-F1
#
_cell.length_a   1.000
_cell.length_b   1.000
_cell.length_c   1.000
_cell.angle_alpha   90.00
_cell.angle_beta   90.00
_cell.angle_gamma   90.00
#
_symmetry.space_group_name_H-M   'P 1'
#
loop_
_entity.id
_entity.type
_entity.pdbx_description
1 polymer ?
#
loop_
_entity_poly.entity_id
_entity_poly.type
_entity_poly.pdbx_seq_one_letter_code
_entity_poly.pdbx_strand_id
1 'polypeptide(L)'
;MSIIAALLSEAKGLIFYDTKVTVMNRVLNATVQRTADHAAPEITLDPLEIVGGEIRSSENTYFCQAARQLSCVPSSQLCVKLASGGDPTYAFNIRFTGEEVHGTSGSFRHFLWQVCKELQSSALSLLLPCPSAAANRNKGKYILTPCPISYAEEQLLHFFGQLLGIAIRADVPLPLDLLGSFWKGLVGEPLDSEQDLQEADVLTYNYVKKFENVSVTDETELEALCAEISSQHHSGESPDSPSRPCCTFTYVTMTGEEVELCQGGRSLIVSWQNKDVYARAVRSLRLRELQNVECMTAVRAGLGSIIPLQLLTMLSPIEIELRTCGLPYINLEFLKAHTMYQVGLMETDQHIEFFWTALEMFTQEELCKFIKFACNQERIPFTCPCKDGGPDTAHVPPYPMKIAPPDGAAGQPDSRYIRVETCMFMVKLPQYTSLDVMLEKLRYAIHYREDPLSG
;
A
#
# COMPACT_ATOMS: atom_id res chain seq x y z
N MET A 1 23.93 -15.21 6.52
CA MET A 1 23.39 -14.28 7.54
C MET A 1 24.43 -14.18 8.65
N SER A 2 24.80 -12.99 9.13
CA SER A 2 25.75 -12.87 10.26
C SER A 2 25.09 -13.34 11.56
N ILE A 3 25.86 -13.88 12.52
CA ILE A 3 25.34 -14.35 13.82
C ILE A 3 24.55 -13.24 14.54
N ILE A 4 25.01 -11.99 14.44
CA ILE A 4 24.34 -10.82 15.01
C ILE A 4 22.95 -10.60 14.38
N ALA A 5 22.82 -10.72 13.06
CA ALA A 5 21.55 -10.54 12.38
C ALA A 5 20.53 -11.62 12.76
N ALA A 6 20.98 -12.87 12.95
CA ALA A 6 20.12 -13.95 13.43
C ALA A 6 19.61 -13.68 14.85
N LEU A 7 20.50 -13.32 15.78
CA LEU A 7 20.14 -12.99 17.16
C LEU A 7 19.22 -11.76 17.26
N LEU A 8 19.46 -10.73 16.45
CA LEU A 8 18.56 -9.56 16.38
C LEU A 8 17.17 -9.95 15.85
N SER A 9 17.10 -10.87 14.91
CA SER A 9 15.83 -11.36 14.38
C SER A 9 15.04 -12.15 15.42
N GLU A 10 15.71 -12.98 16.22
CA GLU A 10 15.08 -13.71 17.34
C GLU A 10 14.62 -12.75 18.45
N ALA A 11 15.40 -11.71 18.73
CA ALA A 11 15.09 -10.73 19.78
C ALA A 11 14.07 -9.65 19.35
N LYS A 12 13.68 -9.58 18.07
CA LYS A 12 12.86 -8.46 17.59
C LYS A 12 11.51 -8.32 18.28
N GLY A 13 10.91 -9.42 18.75
CA GLY A 13 9.67 -9.38 19.54
C GLY A 13 9.83 -8.76 20.93
N LEU A 14 11.07 -8.58 21.40
CA LEU A 14 11.41 -8.02 22.71
C LEU A 14 11.80 -6.53 22.64
N ILE A 15 11.98 -6.00 21.44
CA ILE A 15 12.38 -4.60 21.22
C ILE A 15 11.13 -3.80 20.87
N PHE A 16 10.87 -2.72 21.60
CA PHE A 16 9.75 -1.82 21.30
C PHE A 16 9.90 -1.14 19.95
N TYR A 17 8.77 -0.93 19.26
CA TYR A 17 8.72 -0.31 17.94
C TYR A 17 9.48 1.03 17.88
N ASP A 18 9.26 1.92 18.86
CA ASP A 18 9.90 3.24 18.89
C ASP A 18 11.43 3.16 18.98
N THR A 19 11.95 2.14 19.67
CA THR A 19 13.40 1.87 19.73
C THR A 19 13.92 1.42 18.37
N LYS A 20 13.20 0.52 17.69
CA LYS A 20 13.56 0.05 16.33
C LYS A 20 13.57 1.20 15.33
N VAL A 21 12.54 2.04 15.33
CA VAL A 21 12.42 3.20 14.45
C VAL A 21 13.52 4.22 14.73
N THR A 22 13.87 4.47 15.99
CA THR A 22 14.98 5.35 16.35
C THR A 22 16.31 4.87 15.75
N VAL A 23 16.60 3.56 15.87
CA VAL A 23 17.80 2.97 15.26
C VAL A 23 17.74 3.06 13.73
N MET A 24 16.60 2.71 13.14
CA MET A 24 16.37 2.79 11.69
C MET A 24 16.63 4.20 11.16
N ASN A 25 16.06 5.23 11.80
CA ASN A 25 16.22 6.61 11.38
C ASN A 25 17.68 7.08 11.47
N ARG A 26 18.42 6.66 12.50
CA ARG A 26 19.87 6.95 12.60
C ARG A 26 20.65 6.32 11.44
N VAL A 27 20.37 5.07 11.09
CA VAL A 27 21.04 4.39 9.97
C VAL A 27 20.67 5.01 8.63
N LEU A 28 19.39 5.34 8.40
CA LEU A 28 18.96 6.01 7.18
C LEU A 28 19.65 7.36 7.00
N ASN A 29 19.78 8.15 8.07
CA ASN A 29 20.53 9.41 8.05
C ASN A 29 22.04 9.23 7.85
N ALA A 30 22.63 8.16 8.41
CA ALA A 30 24.05 7.85 8.19
C ALA A 30 24.34 7.33 6.77
N THR A 31 23.32 6.86 6.05
CA THR A 31 23.44 6.31 4.69
C THR A 31 22.88 7.25 3.62
N VAL A 32 22.73 8.53 3.95
CA VAL A 32 22.43 9.58 2.97
C VAL A 32 23.58 9.67 1.98
N GLN A 33 23.24 9.76 0.69
CA GLN A 33 24.23 9.87 -0.38
C GLN A 33 24.04 11.14 -1.20
N ARG A 34 22.83 11.70 -1.27
CA ARG A 34 22.61 13.03 -1.86
C ARG A 34 22.61 14.12 -0.79
N THR A 35 23.58 15.02 -0.88
CA THR A 35 23.65 16.22 -0.02
C THR A 35 22.84 17.38 -0.63
N ALA A 36 22.62 18.43 0.16
CA ALA A 36 21.90 19.63 -0.27
C ALA A 36 22.56 20.36 -1.46
N ASP A 37 23.86 20.13 -1.70
CA ASP A 37 24.61 20.74 -2.81
C ASP A 37 24.26 20.12 -4.18
N HIS A 38 23.61 18.96 -4.18
CA HIS A 38 23.20 18.27 -5.39
C HIS A 38 21.71 18.51 -5.65
N ALA A 39 21.41 19.10 -6.81
CA ALA A 39 20.04 19.30 -7.25
C ALA A 39 19.29 17.96 -7.25
N ALA A 40 18.03 18.00 -6.79
CA ALA A 40 17.16 16.84 -6.88
C ALA A 40 16.87 16.54 -8.37
N PRO A 41 16.86 15.26 -8.78
CA PRO A 41 16.31 14.87 -10.07
C PRO A 41 14.89 15.44 -10.23
N GLU A 42 14.50 15.81 -11.43
CA GLU A 42 13.13 16.26 -11.74
C GLU A 42 12.52 15.28 -12.75
N ILE A 43 11.31 14.83 -12.47
CA ILE A 43 10.49 14.06 -13.41
C ILE A 43 9.31 14.89 -13.90
N THR A 44 8.97 14.72 -15.16
CA THR A 44 7.80 15.36 -15.79
C THR A 44 6.73 14.30 -16.04
N LEU A 45 5.52 14.51 -15.52
CA LEU A 45 4.39 13.62 -15.69
C LEU A 45 3.36 14.29 -16.59
N ASP A 46 2.94 13.61 -17.64
CA ASP A 46 1.93 14.09 -18.57
C ASP A 46 0.59 13.37 -18.34
N PRO A 47 -0.44 14.07 -17.82
CA PRO A 47 -1.78 13.50 -17.68
C PRO A 47 -2.40 13.08 -19.02
N LEU A 48 -2.02 13.72 -20.13
CA LEU A 48 -2.57 13.44 -21.45
C LEU A 48 -2.08 12.12 -22.03
N GLU A 49 -0.92 11.60 -21.61
CA GLU A 49 -0.50 10.24 -22.00
C GLU A 49 -1.49 9.18 -21.48
N ILE A 50 -2.09 9.42 -20.31
CA ILE A 50 -3.07 8.51 -19.70
C ILE A 50 -4.42 8.57 -20.44
N VAL A 51 -4.84 9.77 -20.88
CA VAL A 51 -6.17 10.03 -21.43
C VAL A 51 -6.21 9.94 -22.97
N GLY A 52 -5.13 10.30 -23.65
CA GLY A 52 -5.07 10.54 -25.09
C GLY A 52 -4.66 9.35 -25.96
N GLY A 53 -4.35 8.19 -25.37
CA GLY A 53 -4.08 6.97 -26.14
C GLY A 53 -5.35 6.36 -26.70
N GLU A 54 -5.41 6.10 -28.02
CA GLU A 54 -6.47 5.29 -28.66
C GLU A 54 -6.57 3.87 -28.06
N ILE A 55 -5.52 3.44 -27.36
CA ILE A 55 -5.44 2.22 -26.55
C ILE A 55 -4.89 2.61 -25.17
N ARG A 56 -5.60 2.27 -24.08
CA ARG A 56 -5.08 2.40 -22.71
C ARG A 56 -3.90 1.43 -22.53
N SER A 57 -2.68 1.91 -22.74
CA SER A 57 -1.46 1.16 -22.47
C SER A 57 -1.02 1.35 -21.01
N SER A 58 -0.64 0.27 -20.33
CA SER A 58 -0.06 0.31 -18.98
C SER A 58 1.22 1.17 -18.92
N GLU A 59 1.90 1.35 -20.06
CA GLU A 59 3.12 2.15 -20.22
C GLU A 59 2.93 3.65 -20.00
N ASN A 60 1.68 4.14 -20.10
CA ASN A 60 1.34 5.55 -19.99
C ASN A 60 0.99 5.98 -18.56
N THR A 61 0.88 5.04 -17.62
CA THR A 61 0.64 5.32 -16.20
C THR A 61 1.73 6.21 -15.60
N TYR A 62 1.42 7.00 -14.56
CA TYR A 62 2.43 7.80 -13.87
C TYR A 62 3.54 6.94 -13.28
N PHE A 63 3.21 5.72 -12.82
CA PHE A 63 4.19 4.74 -12.39
C PHE A 63 5.20 4.41 -13.49
N CYS A 64 4.74 4.08 -14.70
CA CYS A 64 5.61 3.75 -15.83
C CYS A 64 6.36 4.99 -16.38
N GLN A 65 5.73 6.16 -16.43
CA GLN A 65 6.40 7.41 -16.79
C GLN A 65 7.56 7.73 -15.84
N ALA A 66 7.33 7.60 -14.53
CA ALA A 66 8.35 7.82 -13.50
C ALA A 66 9.45 6.75 -13.55
N ALA A 67 9.09 5.47 -13.71
CA ALA A 67 10.05 4.37 -13.84
C ALA A 67 11.00 4.60 -15.01
N ARG A 68 10.49 5.01 -16.18
CA ARG A 68 11.30 5.33 -17.36
C ARG A 68 12.29 6.47 -17.08
N GLN A 69 11.83 7.57 -16.50
CA GLN A 69 12.67 8.74 -16.23
C GLN A 69 13.71 8.48 -15.14
N LEU A 70 13.34 7.76 -14.08
CA LEU A 70 14.23 7.46 -12.96
C LEU A 70 15.17 6.28 -13.23
N SER A 71 14.95 5.49 -14.29
CA SER A 71 15.84 4.39 -14.68
C SER A 71 17.30 4.84 -14.93
N CYS A 72 17.48 6.07 -15.38
CA CYS A 72 18.79 6.66 -15.66
C CYS A 72 19.39 7.41 -14.45
N VAL A 73 18.65 7.50 -13.34
CA VAL A 73 19.07 8.18 -12.11
C VAL A 73 19.70 7.15 -11.16
N PRO A 74 20.97 7.31 -10.77
CA PRO A 74 21.58 6.43 -9.78
C PRO A 74 20.81 6.47 -8.45
N SER A 75 20.53 5.31 -7.84
CA SER A 75 19.82 5.23 -6.55
C SER A 75 20.46 6.08 -5.44
N SER A 76 21.77 6.34 -5.52
CA SER A 76 22.48 7.25 -4.61
C SER A 76 21.88 8.66 -4.57
N GLN A 77 21.36 9.15 -5.70
CA GLN A 77 20.71 10.47 -5.77
C GLN A 77 19.32 10.48 -5.13
N LEU A 78 18.71 9.30 -4.94
CA LEU A 78 17.40 9.13 -4.31
C LEU A 78 17.53 8.93 -2.78
N CYS A 79 18.73 8.61 -2.29
CA CYS A 79 19.05 8.41 -0.87
C CYS A 79 19.24 9.75 -0.14
N VAL A 80 18.12 10.33 0.31
CA VAL A 80 18.04 11.61 1.02
C VAL A 80 17.94 11.46 2.54
N LYS A 81 18.20 12.57 3.25
CA LYS A 81 18.07 12.67 4.71
C LYS A 81 16.59 12.64 5.10
N LEU A 82 16.29 11.98 6.22
CA LEU A 82 14.97 12.09 6.83
C LEU A 82 14.71 13.55 7.21
N ALA A 83 13.46 13.98 7.03
CA ALA A 83 13.08 15.35 7.35
C ALA A 83 13.24 15.61 8.86
N SER A 84 13.78 16.79 9.21
CA SER A 84 14.01 17.22 10.58
C SER A 84 13.86 18.74 10.70
N GLY A 85 12.85 19.23 11.43
CA GLY A 85 12.80 20.63 11.84
C GLY A 85 12.48 21.64 10.73
N GLY A 86 12.15 21.20 9.50
CA GLY A 86 12.03 22.07 8.32
C GLY A 86 11.46 21.35 7.09
N ASP A 87 11.62 21.96 5.90
CA ASP A 87 11.08 21.41 4.66
C ASP A 87 11.74 20.06 4.31
N PRO A 88 10.95 19.02 4.03
CA PRO A 88 11.46 17.71 3.70
C PRO A 88 12.27 17.76 2.40
N THR A 89 13.41 17.06 2.40
CA THR A 89 14.15 16.81 1.17
C THR A 89 13.56 15.55 0.52
N TYR A 90 12.92 15.71 -0.64
CA TYR A 90 12.39 14.58 -1.41
C TYR A 90 13.44 13.96 -2.32
N ALA A 91 13.27 12.69 -2.66
CA ALA A 91 14.18 11.96 -3.54
C ALA A 91 14.30 12.62 -4.94
N PHE A 92 13.20 13.20 -5.44
CA PHE A 92 13.10 13.90 -6.71
C PHE A 92 11.93 14.91 -6.68
N ASN A 93 11.94 15.86 -7.61
CA ASN A 93 10.87 16.83 -7.85
C ASN A 93 9.92 16.33 -8.94
N ILE A 94 8.65 16.73 -8.86
CA ILE A 94 7.62 16.38 -9.84
C ILE A 94 7.09 17.64 -10.50
N ARG A 95 7.06 17.61 -11.83
CA ARG A 95 6.43 18.60 -12.69
C ARG A 95 5.27 17.94 -13.43
N PHE A 96 4.07 18.49 -13.33
CA PHE A 96 2.93 18.04 -14.13
C PHE A 96 2.83 18.91 -15.39
N THR A 97 2.76 18.28 -16.56
CA THR A 97 2.67 18.99 -17.84
C THR A 97 1.35 19.74 -17.92
N GLY A 98 1.40 21.05 -18.21
CA GLY A 98 0.20 21.89 -18.37
C GLY A 98 -0.40 22.40 -17.06
N GLU A 99 0.18 22.07 -15.91
CA GLU A 99 -0.30 22.50 -14.59
C GLU A 99 0.72 23.43 -13.92
N GLU A 100 0.26 24.56 -13.37
CA GLU A 100 1.06 25.40 -12.49
C GLU A 100 0.96 24.88 -11.05
N VAL A 101 1.95 24.10 -10.63
CA VAL A 101 2.00 23.56 -9.26
C VAL A 101 2.93 24.38 -8.37
N HIS A 102 2.38 24.92 -7.29
CA HIS A 102 3.13 25.64 -6.28
C HIS A 102 3.64 24.72 -5.15
N GLY A 103 4.96 24.54 -5.07
CA GLY A 103 5.62 23.77 -4.02
C GLY A 103 5.84 22.29 -4.39
N THR A 104 6.88 21.69 -3.83
CA THR A 104 7.32 20.31 -4.15
C THR A 104 6.65 19.24 -3.28
N SER A 105 6.15 19.65 -2.11
CA SER A 105 5.60 18.77 -1.08
C SER A 105 4.22 18.20 -1.45
N GLY A 106 3.32 19.04 -1.96
CA GLY A 106 1.99 18.63 -2.40
C GLY A 106 2.01 17.75 -3.64
N SER A 107 2.84 18.09 -4.65
CA SER A 107 3.00 17.29 -5.87
C SER A 107 3.61 15.92 -5.59
N PHE A 108 4.60 15.85 -4.71
CA PHE A 108 5.20 14.57 -4.29
C PHE A 108 4.20 13.63 -3.63
N ARG A 109 3.38 14.13 -2.69
CA ARG A 109 2.33 13.32 -2.07
C ARG A 109 1.25 12.90 -3.06
N HIS A 110 0.84 13.82 -3.94
CA HIS A 110 -0.13 13.51 -4.98
C HIS A 110 0.37 12.40 -5.91
N PHE A 111 1.61 12.49 -6.39
CA PHE A 111 2.24 11.47 -7.22
C PHE A 111 2.26 10.10 -6.52
N LEU A 112 2.75 10.02 -5.28
CA LEU A 112 2.82 8.75 -4.55
C LEU A 112 1.43 8.14 -4.37
N TRP A 113 0.43 8.95 -4.04
CA TRP A 113 -0.96 8.50 -3.95
C TRP A 113 -1.47 7.95 -5.30
N GLN A 114 -1.24 8.66 -6.40
CA GLN A 114 -1.72 8.26 -7.72
C GLN A 114 -1.06 6.96 -8.18
N VAL A 115 0.25 6.83 -7.98
CA VAL A 115 0.98 5.59 -8.25
C VAL A 115 0.45 4.42 -7.42
N CYS A 116 0.13 4.62 -6.14
CA CYS A 116 -0.48 3.57 -5.33
C CYS A 116 -1.87 3.15 -5.82
N LYS A 117 -2.66 4.09 -6.38
CA LYS A 117 -3.94 3.75 -7.04
C LYS A 117 -3.70 2.94 -8.31
N GLU A 118 -2.73 3.34 -9.14
CA GLU A 118 -2.38 2.63 -10.38
C GLU A 118 -1.90 1.20 -10.09
N LEU A 119 -1.02 1.02 -9.10
CA LEU A 119 -0.54 -0.30 -8.65
C LEU A 119 -1.68 -1.21 -8.17
N GLN A 120 -2.71 -0.63 -7.56
CA GLN A 120 -3.89 -1.34 -7.03
C GLN A 120 -5.08 -1.26 -7.99
N SER A 121 -4.81 -1.22 -9.30
CA SER A 121 -5.82 -1.19 -10.34
C SER A 121 -5.47 -2.19 -11.44
N SER A 122 -6.39 -2.39 -12.39
CA SER A 122 -6.10 -3.18 -13.59
C SER A 122 -5.17 -2.49 -14.59
N ALA A 123 -4.71 -1.26 -14.31
CA ALA A 123 -3.79 -0.53 -15.19
C ALA A 123 -2.37 -1.12 -15.18
N LEU A 124 -1.97 -1.79 -14.08
CA LEU A 124 -0.68 -2.46 -13.94
C LEU A 124 -0.90 -3.93 -13.56
N SER A 125 -0.13 -4.83 -14.16
CA SER A 125 -0.21 -6.28 -13.87
C SER A 125 0.67 -6.72 -12.70
N LEU A 126 1.26 -5.80 -11.94
CA LEU A 126 2.22 -6.12 -10.86
C LEU A 126 1.55 -6.67 -9.60
N LEU A 127 0.31 -6.25 -9.34
CA LEU A 127 -0.48 -6.69 -8.20
C LEU A 127 -1.81 -7.30 -8.65
N LEU A 128 -2.24 -8.31 -7.90
CA LEU A 128 -3.50 -9.02 -8.09
C LEU A 128 -4.40 -8.78 -6.87
N PRO A 129 -5.71 -8.51 -7.04
CA PRO A 129 -6.66 -8.57 -5.94
C PRO A 129 -6.57 -9.92 -5.21
N CYS A 130 -6.57 -9.89 -3.89
CA CYS A 130 -6.49 -11.10 -3.07
C CYS A 130 -7.63 -12.09 -3.42
N PRO A 131 -7.34 -13.36 -3.77
CA PRO A 131 -8.36 -14.34 -4.15
C PRO A 131 -9.50 -14.51 -3.11
N SER A 132 -9.17 -14.42 -1.82
CA SER A 132 -10.14 -14.42 -0.71
C SER A 132 -11.22 -13.34 -0.82
N ALA A 133 -11.02 -12.28 -1.61
CA ALA A 133 -12.01 -11.24 -1.83
C ALA A 133 -13.31 -11.80 -2.44
N ALA A 134 -13.24 -12.88 -3.22
CA ALA A 134 -14.41 -13.58 -3.76
C ALA A 134 -15.33 -14.14 -2.66
N ALA A 135 -14.77 -14.42 -1.48
CA ALA A 135 -15.49 -14.89 -0.29
C ALA A 135 -15.70 -13.77 0.75
N ASN A 136 -15.64 -12.49 0.35
CA ASN A 136 -15.70 -11.31 1.23
C ASN A 136 -14.66 -11.29 2.36
N ARG A 137 -13.53 -12.01 2.21
CA ARG A 137 -12.39 -11.94 3.14
C ARG A 137 -11.26 -11.14 2.50
N ASN A 138 -10.58 -10.30 3.28
CA ASN A 138 -9.48 -9.47 2.77
C ASN A 138 -9.86 -8.67 1.51
N LYS A 139 -11.13 -8.23 1.42
CA LYS A 139 -11.63 -7.42 0.31
C LYS A 139 -10.84 -6.12 0.21
N GLY A 140 -10.38 -5.80 -0.99
CA GLY A 140 -9.52 -4.62 -1.23
C GLY A 140 -8.05 -4.84 -0.89
N LYS A 141 -7.65 -6.02 -0.40
CA LYS A 141 -6.22 -6.38 -0.27
C LYS A 141 -5.67 -6.90 -1.59
N TYR A 142 -4.38 -6.71 -1.81
CA TYR A 142 -3.64 -7.14 -2.99
C TYR A 142 -2.44 -8.01 -2.63
N ILE A 143 -2.05 -8.89 -3.55
CA ILE A 143 -0.82 -9.69 -3.51
C ILE A 143 0.04 -9.39 -4.75
N LEU A 144 1.32 -9.76 -4.71
CA LEU A 144 2.14 -9.73 -5.93
C LEU A 144 1.59 -10.73 -6.94
N THR A 145 1.46 -10.31 -8.19
CA THR A 145 1.01 -11.20 -9.27
C THR A 145 2.01 -12.35 -9.44
N PRO A 146 1.57 -13.62 -9.27
CA PRO A 146 2.44 -14.78 -9.44
C PRO A 146 2.54 -15.14 -10.91
N CYS A 147 3.46 -14.49 -11.63
CA CYS A 147 3.77 -14.80 -13.01
C CYS A 147 5.29 -14.91 -13.21
N PRO A 148 5.75 -15.67 -14.23
CA PRO A 148 7.14 -15.59 -14.68
C PRO A 148 7.47 -14.14 -15.07
N ILE A 149 8.52 -13.58 -14.48
CA ILE A 149 8.87 -12.18 -14.72
C ILE A 149 9.62 -12.02 -16.04
N SER A 150 9.12 -11.14 -16.90
CA SER A 150 9.90 -10.58 -18.00
C SER A 150 10.93 -9.57 -17.47
N TYR A 151 11.95 -9.25 -18.28
CA TYR A 151 12.93 -8.23 -17.93
C TYR A 151 12.28 -6.86 -17.65
N ALA A 152 11.24 -6.49 -18.42
CA ALA A 152 10.51 -5.25 -18.21
C ALA A 152 9.77 -5.25 -16.86
N GLU A 153 9.10 -6.34 -16.51
CA GLU A 153 8.41 -6.48 -15.20
C GLU A 153 9.42 -6.48 -14.04
N GLU A 154 10.58 -7.11 -14.21
CA GLU A 154 11.65 -7.05 -13.21
C GLU A 154 12.10 -5.61 -12.93
N GLN A 155 12.27 -4.78 -13.97
CA GLN A 155 12.61 -3.36 -13.80
C GLN A 155 11.49 -2.57 -13.10
N LEU A 156 10.23 -2.86 -13.41
CA LEU A 156 9.09 -2.24 -12.75
C LEU A 156 8.97 -2.66 -11.28
N LEU A 157 9.21 -3.94 -10.96
CA LEU A 157 9.23 -4.44 -9.58
C LEU A 157 10.42 -3.87 -8.79
N HIS A 158 11.58 -3.72 -9.43
CA HIS A 158 12.70 -3.00 -8.84
C HIS A 158 12.32 -1.54 -8.54
N PHE A 159 11.68 -0.84 -9.47
CA PHE A 159 11.20 0.51 -9.23
C PHE A 159 10.14 0.57 -8.11
N PHE A 160 9.23 -0.40 -8.05
CA PHE A 160 8.28 -0.51 -6.94
C PHE A 160 9.00 -0.63 -5.59
N GLY A 161 10.04 -1.47 -5.51
CA GLY A 161 10.92 -1.55 -4.35
C GLY A 161 11.61 -0.24 -3.98
N GLN A 162 12.10 0.51 -4.98
CA GLN A 162 12.67 1.84 -4.76
C GLN A 162 11.64 2.81 -4.17
N LEU A 163 10.40 2.81 -4.66
CA LEU A 163 9.32 3.65 -4.13
C LEU A 163 9.02 3.34 -2.65
N LEU A 164 9.03 2.07 -2.24
CA LEU A 164 8.89 1.69 -0.83
C LEU A 164 10.01 2.32 0.02
N GLY A 165 11.25 2.23 -0.46
CA GLY A 165 12.41 2.83 0.23
C GLY A 165 12.38 4.35 0.27
N ILE A 166 11.92 4.98 -0.81
CA ILE A 166 11.75 6.44 -0.92
C ILE A 166 10.67 6.91 0.05
N ALA A 167 9.53 6.22 0.13
CA ALA A 167 8.46 6.51 1.07
C ALA A 167 8.93 6.41 2.54
N ILE A 168 9.70 5.37 2.86
CA ILE A 168 10.32 5.20 4.20
C ILE A 168 11.26 6.38 4.52
N ARG A 169 12.12 6.80 3.58
CA ARG A 169 13.04 7.95 3.79
C ARG A 169 12.31 9.28 3.88
N ALA A 170 11.26 9.46 3.08
CA ALA A 170 10.45 10.68 3.05
C ALA A 170 9.47 10.78 4.23
N ASP A 171 9.24 9.66 4.93
CA ASP A 171 8.20 9.49 5.95
C ASP A 171 6.80 9.86 5.42
N VAL A 172 6.53 9.44 4.18
CA VAL A 172 5.24 9.65 3.50
C VAL A 172 4.54 8.30 3.37
N PRO A 173 3.50 8.03 4.16
CA PRO A 173 2.72 6.80 4.05
C PRO A 173 2.19 6.54 2.65
N LEU A 174 2.45 5.35 2.13
CA LEU A 174 1.84 4.85 0.89
C LEU A 174 0.48 4.21 1.19
N PRO A 175 -0.62 4.62 0.54
CA PRO A 175 -1.93 4.00 0.72
C PRO A 175 -2.02 2.65 -0.02
N LEU A 176 -1.13 1.72 0.32
CA LEU A 176 -1.08 0.37 -0.21
C LEU A 176 -1.76 -0.61 0.76
N ASP A 177 -2.68 -1.38 0.23
CA ASP A 177 -3.44 -2.42 0.92
C ASP A 177 -2.93 -3.80 0.52
N LEU A 178 -1.70 -4.11 0.91
CA LEU A 178 -1.08 -5.41 0.61
C LEU A 178 -1.42 -6.43 1.69
N LEU A 179 -1.51 -7.71 1.31
CA LEU A 179 -1.72 -8.82 2.25
C LEU A 179 -0.48 -9.06 3.12
N GLY A 180 -0.66 -9.64 4.31
CA GLY A 180 0.44 -9.97 5.23
C GLY A 180 1.58 -10.78 4.62
N SER A 181 1.28 -11.66 3.66
CA SER A 181 2.28 -12.46 2.93
C SER A 181 3.30 -11.61 2.18
N PHE A 182 2.90 -10.45 1.64
CA PHE A 182 3.82 -9.51 0.99
C PHE A 182 4.88 -9.02 1.98
N TRP A 183 4.44 -8.57 3.15
CA TRP A 183 5.32 -8.02 4.18
C TRP A 183 6.24 -9.09 4.77
N LYS A 184 5.74 -10.33 4.94
CA LYS A 184 6.57 -11.50 5.30
C LYS A 184 7.69 -11.73 4.29
N GLY A 185 7.36 -11.77 2.99
CA GLY A 185 8.38 -11.88 1.94
C GLY A 185 9.38 -10.71 1.94
N LEU A 186 8.90 -9.50 2.19
CA LEU A 186 9.73 -8.29 2.24
C LEU A 186 10.71 -8.29 3.41
N VAL A 187 10.36 -8.85 4.57
CA VAL A 187 11.30 -9.00 5.71
C VAL A 187 12.07 -10.32 5.69
N GLY A 188 11.68 -11.27 4.83
CA GLY A 188 12.29 -12.60 4.71
C GLY A 188 11.78 -13.59 5.77
N GLU A 189 10.57 -13.37 6.29
CA GLU A 189 9.88 -14.35 7.14
C GLU A 189 9.22 -15.43 6.28
N PRO A 190 9.26 -16.71 6.70
CA PRO A 190 8.56 -17.78 6.02
C PRO A 190 7.04 -17.61 6.13
N LEU A 191 6.32 -18.04 5.10
CA LEU A 191 4.86 -18.12 5.16
C LEU A 191 4.45 -19.32 6.02
N ASP A 192 3.41 -19.13 6.82
CA ASP A 192 2.66 -20.19 7.49
C ASP A 192 1.75 -20.88 6.47
N SER A 193 1.90 -22.20 6.34
CA SER A 193 1.22 -22.97 5.30
C SER A 193 -0.30 -22.99 5.42
N GLU A 194 -0.82 -22.70 6.61
CA GLU A 194 -2.26 -22.76 6.92
C GLU A 194 -2.85 -21.36 6.99
N GLN A 195 -2.27 -20.49 7.82
CA GLN A 195 -2.78 -19.15 8.04
C GLN A 195 -2.66 -18.29 6.78
N ASP A 196 -1.48 -18.23 6.15
CA ASP A 196 -1.29 -17.35 4.98
C ASP A 196 -2.08 -17.86 3.78
N LEU A 197 -2.25 -19.18 3.64
CA LEU A 197 -3.13 -19.75 2.62
C LEU A 197 -4.60 -19.38 2.90
N GLN A 198 -5.06 -19.51 4.14
CA GLN A 198 -6.43 -19.15 4.51
C GLN A 198 -6.72 -17.66 4.31
N GLU A 199 -5.76 -16.79 4.60
CA GLU A 199 -5.88 -15.34 4.40
C GLU A 199 -5.90 -15.00 2.90
N ALA A 200 -5.02 -15.59 2.10
CA ALA A 200 -4.90 -15.29 0.69
C ALA A 200 -5.99 -15.91 -0.19
N ASP A 201 -6.33 -17.17 0.05
CA ASP A 201 -7.27 -17.94 -0.76
C ASP A 201 -8.07 -18.93 0.12
N VAL A 202 -9.07 -18.38 0.81
CA VAL A 202 -9.94 -19.14 1.71
C VAL A 202 -10.72 -20.25 0.99
N LEU A 203 -11.02 -20.09 -0.30
CA LEU A 203 -11.73 -21.10 -1.08
C LEU A 203 -10.84 -22.31 -1.30
N THR A 204 -9.62 -22.11 -1.80
CA THR A 204 -8.63 -23.19 -1.96
C THR A 204 -8.24 -23.80 -0.62
N TYR A 205 -8.08 -22.99 0.43
CA TYR A 205 -7.85 -23.49 1.79
C TYR A 205 -8.96 -24.47 2.23
N ASN A 206 -10.22 -24.09 2.04
CA ASN A 206 -11.36 -24.94 2.39
C ASN A 206 -11.37 -26.23 1.55
N TYR A 207 -11.03 -26.16 0.26
CA TYR A 207 -10.89 -27.37 -0.57
C TYR A 207 -9.82 -28.31 -0.03
N VAL A 208 -8.61 -27.81 0.20
CA VAL A 208 -7.52 -28.60 0.78
C VAL A 208 -7.95 -29.25 2.10
N LYS A 209 -8.64 -28.50 2.98
CA LYS A 209 -9.17 -29.04 4.24
C LYS A 209 -10.22 -30.11 4.05
N LYS A 210 -11.12 -29.97 3.08
CA LYS A 210 -12.09 -31.01 2.76
C LYS A 210 -11.38 -32.28 2.30
N PHE A 211 -10.41 -32.20 1.39
CA PHE A 211 -9.62 -33.35 0.94
C PHE A 211 -8.89 -34.07 2.09
N GLU A 212 -8.31 -33.32 3.03
CA GLU A 212 -7.64 -33.87 4.21
C GLU A 212 -8.60 -34.57 5.18
N ASN A 213 -9.83 -34.07 5.29
CA ASN A 213 -10.82 -34.54 6.27
C ASN A 213 -11.83 -35.56 5.72
N VAL A 214 -11.81 -35.88 4.41
CA VAL A 214 -12.71 -36.90 3.85
C VAL A 214 -12.52 -38.20 4.63
N SER A 215 -13.61 -38.69 5.23
CA SER A 215 -13.60 -39.90 6.04
C SER A 215 -13.37 -41.15 5.19
N VAL A 216 -12.85 -42.22 5.79
CA VAL A 216 -12.44 -43.49 5.13
C VAL A 216 -13.58 -44.20 4.38
N THR A 217 -14.83 -43.74 4.49
CA THR A 217 -16.02 -44.41 3.97
C THR A 217 -16.79 -43.63 2.89
N ASP A 218 -16.32 -42.46 2.46
CA ASP A 218 -17.10 -41.56 1.58
C ASP A 218 -16.40 -41.26 0.24
N GLU A 219 -16.24 -42.29 -0.61
CA GLU A 219 -15.77 -42.09 -2.00
C GLU A 219 -16.72 -41.18 -2.79
N THR A 220 -18.01 -41.14 -2.43
CA THR A 220 -19.01 -40.26 -3.02
C THR A 220 -18.74 -38.77 -2.73
N GLU A 221 -18.31 -38.42 -1.51
CA GLU A 221 -17.88 -37.06 -1.16
C GLU A 221 -16.64 -36.64 -1.95
N LEU A 222 -15.68 -37.55 -2.12
CA LEU A 222 -14.48 -37.30 -2.94
C LEU A 222 -14.86 -37.06 -4.42
N GLU A 223 -15.75 -37.87 -4.99
CA GLU A 223 -16.24 -37.68 -6.36
C GLU A 223 -16.96 -36.33 -6.52
N ALA A 224 -17.78 -35.93 -5.54
CA ALA A 224 -18.47 -34.64 -5.56
C ALA A 224 -17.49 -33.45 -5.49
N LEU A 225 -16.46 -33.53 -4.65
CA LEU A 225 -15.40 -32.52 -4.57
C LEU A 225 -14.63 -32.40 -5.89
N CYS A 226 -14.28 -33.53 -6.49
CA CYS A 226 -13.60 -33.60 -7.77
C CYS A 226 -14.45 -32.98 -8.90
N ALA A 227 -15.76 -33.21 -8.89
CA ALA A 227 -16.69 -32.59 -9.83
C ALA A 227 -16.82 -31.07 -9.60
N GLU A 228 -16.86 -30.62 -8.35
CA GLU A 228 -16.91 -29.19 -8.00
C GLU A 228 -15.68 -28.45 -8.56
N ILE A 229 -14.48 -28.95 -8.27
CA ILE A 229 -13.23 -28.38 -8.79
C ILE A 229 -13.23 -28.38 -10.32
N SER A 230 -13.60 -29.49 -10.95
CA SER A 230 -13.59 -29.57 -12.41
C SER A 230 -14.57 -28.56 -13.04
N SER A 231 -15.75 -28.36 -12.44
CA SER A 231 -16.77 -27.43 -12.94
C SER A 231 -16.42 -25.96 -12.76
N GLN A 232 -15.67 -25.61 -11.71
CA GLN A 232 -15.22 -24.23 -11.49
C GLN A 232 -14.12 -23.79 -12.44
N HIS A 233 -13.35 -24.75 -12.98
CA HIS A 233 -12.15 -24.47 -13.78
C HIS A 233 -12.34 -24.76 -15.28
N HIS A 234 -13.33 -25.57 -15.67
CA HIS A 234 -13.69 -25.83 -17.08
C HIS A 234 -15.02 -25.19 -17.47
N SER A 235 -15.00 -23.95 -17.97
CA SER A 235 -16.18 -23.29 -18.55
C SER A 235 -16.30 -23.50 -20.08
N GLY A 236 -15.66 -24.53 -20.66
CA GLY A 236 -15.43 -24.59 -22.11
C GLY A 236 -15.60 -25.92 -22.84
N GLU A 237 -15.95 -27.03 -22.20
CA GLU A 237 -16.13 -28.30 -22.92
C GLU A 237 -17.53 -28.44 -23.55
N SER A 238 -17.54 -28.77 -24.84
CA SER A 238 -18.71 -29.06 -25.66
C SER A 238 -19.52 -30.24 -25.10
N PRO A 239 -20.86 -30.21 -25.14
CA PRO A 239 -21.74 -31.26 -24.57
C PRO A 239 -21.66 -32.66 -25.21
N ASP A 240 -20.76 -32.91 -26.17
CA ASP A 240 -20.72 -34.13 -26.98
C ASP A 240 -19.79 -35.26 -26.46
N SER A 241 -19.41 -35.24 -25.18
CA SER A 241 -18.69 -36.36 -24.53
C SER A 241 -19.25 -36.63 -23.13
N PRO A 242 -19.83 -37.82 -22.84
CA PRO A 242 -20.26 -38.20 -21.50
C PRO A 242 -19.08 -38.70 -20.65
N SER A 243 -17.91 -38.05 -20.75
CA SER A 243 -16.79 -38.32 -19.86
C SER A 243 -17.14 -37.79 -18.47
N ARG A 244 -17.27 -38.72 -17.52
CA ARG A 244 -17.40 -38.44 -16.08
C ARG A 244 -16.36 -37.36 -15.72
N PRO A 245 -16.74 -36.22 -15.09
CA PRO A 245 -15.78 -35.18 -14.75
C PRO A 245 -14.69 -35.79 -13.86
N CYS A 246 -13.50 -35.96 -14.42
CA CYS A 246 -12.39 -36.60 -13.75
C CYS A 246 -11.39 -35.53 -13.33
N CYS A 247 -11.36 -35.24 -12.03
CA CYS A 247 -10.32 -34.40 -11.44
C CYS A 247 -8.97 -35.08 -11.67
N THR A 248 -8.06 -34.37 -12.32
CA THR A 248 -6.68 -34.83 -12.57
C THR A 248 -5.71 -34.04 -11.70
N PHE A 249 -4.42 -34.38 -11.72
CA PHE A 249 -3.38 -33.62 -11.02
C PHE A 249 -3.05 -32.32 -11.76
N THR A 250 -4.08 -31.51 -11.98
CA THR A 250 -4.07 -30.17 -12.54
C THR A 250 -4.81 -29.22 -11.61
N TYR A 251 -4.47 -27.93 -11.68
CA TYR A 251 -5.15 -26.88 -10.93
C TYR A 251 -4.97 -25.52 -11.59
N VAL A 252 -5.84 -24.56 -11.28
CA VAL A 252 -5.78 -23.21 -11.84
C VAL A 252 -4.98 -22.27 -10.93
N THR A 253 -3.99 -21.59 -11.52
CA THR A 253 -3.15 -20.58 -10.85
C THR A 253 -3.98 -19.37 -10.41
N MET A 254 -3.42 -18.51 -9.57
CA MET A 254 -4.09 -17.27 -9.16
C MET A 254 -4.29 -16.30 -10.33
N THR A 255 -3.54 -16.48 -11.43
CA THR A 255 -3.66 -15.74 -12.68
C THR A 255 -4.65 -16.36 -13.68
N GLY A 256 -5.23 -17.53 -13.36
CA GLY A 256 -6.25 -18.17 -14.18
C GLY A 256 -5.75 -19.20 -15.19
N GLU A 257 -4.47 -19.59 -15.13
CA GLU A 257 -3.88 -20.60 -16.03
C GLU A 257 -3.95 -22.00 -15.42
N GLU A 258 -4.28 -23.02 -16.22
CA GLU A 258 -4.26 -24.41 -15.75
C GLU A 258 -2.85 -25.01 -15.85
N VAL A 259 -2.34 -25.49 -14.71
CA VAL A 259 -0.99 -26.08 -14.60
C VAL A 259 -1.03 -27.52 -14.10
N GLU A 260 -0.06 -28.32 -14.50
CA GLU A 260 0.15 -29.65 -13.92
C GLU A 260 0.80 -29.55 -12.53
N LEU A 261 0.24 -30.24 -11.55
CA LEU A 261 0.78 -30.28 -10.18
C LEU A 261 1.99 -31.22 -10.05
N CYS A 262 2.14 -32.14 -11.00
CA CYS A 262 3.26 -33.05 -11.15
C CYS A 262 3.45 -33.41 -12.63
N GLN A 263 4.60 -33.98 -13.00
CA GLN A 263 4.86 -34.41 -14.37
C GLN A 263 3.81 -35.43 -14.84
N GLY A 264 3.14 -35.14 -15.97
CA GLY A 264 2.07 -35.99 -16.49
C GLY A 264 0.76 -35.89 -15.69
N GLY A 265 0.59 -34.80 -14.92
CA GLY A 265 -0.55 -34.58 -14.05
C GLY A 265 -1.89 -34.58 -14.77
N ARG A 266 -1.94 -34.16 -16.04
CA ARG A 266 -3.15 -34.23 -16.89
C ARG A 266 -3.69 -35.63 -17.10
N SER A 267 -2.84 -36.66 -17.01
CA SER A 267 -3.24 -38.06 -17.17
C SER A 267 -3.39 -38.80 -15.85
N LEU A 268 -3.02 -38.18 -14.72
CA LEU A 268 -3.12 -38.77 -13.40
C LEU A 268 -4.43 -38.36 -12.74
N ILE A 269 -5.36 -39.31 -12.60
CA ILE A 269 -6.66 -39.08 -11.97
C ILE A 269 -6.51 -39.05 -10.44
N VAL A 270 -7.22 -38.12 -9.80
CA VAL A 270 -7.34 -38.08 -8.34
C VAL A 270 -8.21 -39.25 -7.88
N SER A 271 -7.64 -40.09 -7.01
CA SER A 271 -8.28 -41.25 -6.41
C SER A 271 -8.19 -41.17 -4.89
N TRP A 272 -8.95 -42.03 -4.21
CA TRP A 272 -8.89 -42.14 -2.75
C TRP A 272 -7.44 -42.30 -2.22
N GLN A 273 -6.62 -43.12 -2.90
CA GLN A 273 -5.27 -43.44 -2.47
C GLN A 273 -4.28 -42.29 -2.65
N ASN A 274 -4.55 -41.34 -3.56
CA ASN A 274 -3.65 -40.24 -3.88
C ASN A 274 -4.20 -38.85 -3.49
N LYS A 275 -5.41 -38.78 -2.91
CA LYS A 275 -6.10 -37.54 -2.55
C LYS A 275 -5.26 -36.59 -1.68
N ASP A 276 -4.50 -37.15 -0.72
CA ASP A 276 -3.67 -36.34 0.18
C ASP A 276 -2.41 -35.81 -0.53
N VAL A 277 -1.94 -36.52 -1.56
CA VAL A 277 -0.86 -36.03 -2.43
C VAL A 277 -1.36 -34.88 -3.28
N TYR A 278 -2.56 -34.99 -3.85
CA TYR A 278 -3.22 -33.92 -4.59
C TYR A 278 -3.41 -32.66 -3.73
N ALA A 279 -4.01 -32.81 -2.53
CA ALA A 279 -4.25 -31.69 -1.62
C ALA A 279 -2.96 -30.97 -1.21
N ARG A 280 -1.89 -31.72 -0.90
CA ARG A 280 -0.57 -31.15 -0.62
C ARG A 280 0.03 -30.44 -1.83
N ALA A 281 -0.16 -30.97 -3.03
CA ALA A 281 0.35 -30.35 -4.25
C ALA A 281 -0.37 -29.02 -4.56
N VAL A 282 -1.70 -28.96 -4.39
CA VAL A 282 -2.50 -27.72 -4.50
C VAL A 282 -2.05 -26.68 -3.47
N ARG A 283 -1.91 -27.08 -2.19
CA ARG A 283 -1.36 -26.20 -1.15
C ARG A 283 0.04 -25.67 -1.53
N SER A 284 0.91 -26.56 -2.02
CA SER A 284 2.28 -26.20 -2.41
C SER A 284 2.33 -25.25 -3.61
N LEU A 285 1.41 -25.38 -4.56
CA LEU A 285 1.24 -24.43 -5.66
C LEU A 285 0.90 -23.04 -5.10
N ARG A 286 -0.15 -22.92 -4.29
CA ARG A 286 -0.59 -21.64 -3.71
C ARG A 286 0.47 -20.97 -2.85
N LEU A 287 1.19 -21.73 -2.02
CA LEU A 287 2.26 -21.17 -1.21
C LEU A 287 3.44 -20.67 -2.06
N ARG A 288 3.77 -21.37 -3.15
CA ARG A 288 4.80 -20.91 -4.10
C ARG A 288 4.38 -19.63 -4.82
N GLU A 289 3.12 -19.56 -5.25
CA GLU A 289 2.53 -18.35 -5.84
C GLU A 289 2.53 -17.18 -4.86
N LEU A 290 2.20 -17.40 -3.59
CA LEU A 290 2.24 -16.36 -2.57
C LEU A 290 3.65 -15.91 -2.20
N GLN A 291 4.59 -16.86 -2.14
CA GLN A 291 5.97 -16.56 -1.80
C GLN A 291 6.67 -15.78 -2.92
N ASN A 292 6.32 -16.08 -4.18
CA ASN A 292 6.76 -15.38 -5.39
C ASN A 292 8.21 -14.88 -5.32
N VAL A 293 9.14 -15.83 -5.16
CA VAL A 293 10.53 -15.52 -4.81
C VAL A 293 11.20 -14.60 -5.84
N GLU A 294 10.92 -14.80 -7.12
CA GLU A 294 11.48 -13.98 -8.21
C GLU A 294 10.99 -12.54 -8.13
N CYS A 295 9.68 -12.30 -8.10
CA CYS A 295 9.14 -10.94 -7.99
C CYS A 295 9.58 -10.27 -6.69
N MET A 296 9.53 -10.99 -5.57
CA MET A 296 9.93 -10.44 -4.27
C MET A 296 11.43 -10.12 -4.25
N THR A 297 12.27 -10.88 -4.94
CA THR A 297 13.70 -10.57 -5.05
C THR A 297 13.92 -9.25 -5.79
N ALA A 298 13.20 -9.00 -6.89
CA ALA A 298 13.27 -7.73 -7.62
C ALA A 298 12.82 -6.54 -6.75
N VAL A 299 11.69 -6.67 -6.03
CA VAL A 299 11.21 -5.64 -5.09
C VAL A 299 12.23 -5.39 -3.98
N ARG A 300 12.81 -6.45 -3.40
CA ARG A 300 13.85 -6.33 -2.36
C ARG A 300 15.14 -5.69 -2.89
N ALA A 301 15.53 -5.98 -4.14
CA ALA A 301 16.69 -5.35 -4.77
C ALA A 301 16.49 -3.84 -4.93
N GLY A 302 15.31 -3.44 -5.41
CA GLY A 302 14.89 -2.04 -5.50
C GLY A 302 14.94 -1.33 -4.15
N LEU A 303 14.30 -1.93 -3.15
CA LEU A 303 14.30 -1.42 -1.77
C LEU A 303 15.73 -1.30 -1.21
N GLY A 304 16.55 -2.32 -1.43
CA GLY A 304 17.94 -2.40 -0.99
C GLY A 304 18.86 -1.38 -1.64
N SER A 305 18.47 -0.83 -2.79
CA SER A 305 19.18 0.27 -3.44
C SER A 305 18.97 1.62 -2.75
N ILE A 306 17.90 1.75 -1.94
CA ILE A 306 17.53 2.99 -1.23
C ILE A 306 17.79 2.91 0.27
N ILE A 307 17.54 1.76 0.89
CA ILE A 307 17.74 1.54 2.33
C ILE A 307 18.56 0.27 2.60
N PRO A 308 19.39 0.22 3.67
CA PRO A 308 20.09 -1.00 4.03
C PRO A 308 19.12 -2.12 4.45
N LEU A 309 19.08 -3.23 3.70
CA LEU A 309 18.15 -4.34 3.97
C LEU A 309 18.37 -5.01 5.33
N GLN A 310 19.54 -4.85 5.95
CA GLN A 310 19.82 -5.33 7.30
C GLN A 310 18.89 -4.69 8.34
N LEU A 311 18.28 -3.53 8.06
CA LEU A 311 17.29 -2.93 8.95
C LEU A 311 16.01 -3.76 9.06
N LEU A 312 15.66 -4.51 8.01
CA LEU A 312 14.46 -5.33 7.97
C LEU A 312 14.51 -6.50 8.95
N THR A 313 15.70 -6.95 9.37
CA THR A 313 15.83 -8.07 10.31
C THR A 313 15.28 -7.74 11.70
N MET A 314 15.19 -6.46 12.05
CA MET A 314 14.69 -5.99 13.35
C MET A 314 13.19 -5.71 13.35
N LEU A 315 12.53 -5.69 12.20
CA LEU A 315 11.11 -5.37 12.06
C LEU A 315 10.30 -6.65 11.82
N SER A 316 9.12 -6.71 12.41
CA SER A 316 8.11 -7.69 12.04
C SER A 316 7.37 -7.26 10.75
N PRO A 317 6.61 -8.14 10.10
CA PRO A 317 5.85 -7.81 8.89
C PRO A 317 4.88 -6.64 9.12
N ILE A 318 4.18 -6.63 10.27
CA ILE A 318 3.25 -5.55 10.61
C ILE A 318 3.98 -4.24 10.90
N GLU A 319 5.18 -4.28 11.50
CA GLU A 319 5.96 -3.07 11.77
C GLU A 319 6.49 -2.42 10.49
N ILE A 320 6.92 -3.22 9.50
CA ILE A 320 7.34 -2.66 8.20
C ILE A 320 6.15 -2.13 7.39
N GLU A 321 4.98 -2.78 7.48
CA GLU A 321 3.74 -2.27 6.89
C GLU A 321 3.40 -0.91 7.49
N LEU A 322 3.36 -0.80 8.83
CA LEU A 322 3.07 0.47 9.51
C LEU A 322 4.10 1.55 9.19
N ARG A 323 5.39 1.19 9.09
CA ARG A 323 6.46 2.14 8.74
C ARG A 323 6.33 2.69 7.31
N THR A 324 5.83 1.88 6.39
CA THR A 324 5.77 2.19 4.95
C THR A 324 4.42 2.80 4.56
N CYS A 325 3.34 2.28 5.13
CA CYS A 325 1.97 2.58 4.73
C CYS A 325 1.15 3.32 5.79
N GLY A 326 1.65 3.46 7.03
CA GLY A 326 0.84 4.02 8.12
C GLY A 326 -0.35 3.14 8.48
N LEU A 327 -1.28 3.69 9.26
CA LEU A 327 -2.51 2.96 9.62
C LEU A 327 -3.47 2.85 8.42
N PRO A 328 -4.20 1.73 8.28
CA PRO A 328 -5.20 1.57 7.22
C PRO A 328 -6.52 2.32 7.50
N TYR A 329 -6.60 3.06 8.60
CA TYR A 329 -7.73 3.89 9.01
C TYR A 329 -7.23 5.18 9.65
N ILE A 330 -8.09 6.20 9.71
CA ILE A 330 -7.76 7.48 10.34
C ILE A 330 -8.06 7.39 11.83
N ASN A 331 -7.00 7.44 12.65
CA ASN A 331 -7.12 7.60 14.09
C ASN A 331 -7.36 9.08 14.41
N LEU A 332 -8.62 9.44 14.65
CA LEU A 332 -9.02 10.82 14.88
C LEU A 332 -8.47 11.39 16.20
N GLU A 333 -8.38 10.58 17.26
CA GLU A 333 -7.78 10.98 18.53
C GLU A 333 -6.31 11.36 18.35
N PHE A 334 -5.57 10.53 17.59
CA PHE A 334 -4.19 10.83 17.24
C PHE A 334 -4.10 12.11 16.40
N LEU A 335 -4.94 12.28 15.38
CA LEU A 335 -4.93 13.49 14.55
C LEU A 335 -5.19 14.74 15.41
N LYS A 336 -6.19 14.71 16.29
CA LYS A 336 -6.56 15.81 17.19
C LYS A 336 -5.43 16.15 18.17
N ALA A 337 -4.88 15.15 18.84
CA ALA A 337 -3.79 15.34 19.81
C ALA A 337 -2.51 15.95 19.22
N HIS A 338 -2.33 15.84 17.90
CA HIS A 338 -1.16 16.36 17.18
C HIS A 338 -1.50 17.53 16.25
N THR A 339 -2.71 18.09 16.32
CA THR A 339 -3.09 19.27 15.52
C THR A 339 -2.54 20.54 16.14
N MET A 340 -1.98 21.42 15.30
CA MET A 340 -1.47 22.74 15.71
C MET A 340 -2.43 23.85 15.32
N TYR A 341 -2.80 24.69 16.28
CA TYR A 341 -3.62 25.89 16.03
C TYR A 341 -2.71 27.09 15.76
N GLN A 342 -2.92 27.76 14.62
CA GLN A 342 -2.17 28.96 14.27
C GLN A 342 -2.60 30.16 15.14
N VAL A 343 -1.78 31.21 15.15
CA VAL A 343 -1.98 32.42 15.96
C VAL A 343 -3.41 32.95 15.80
N GLY A 344 -4.09 33.17 16.94
CA GLY A 344 -5.45 33.69 16.99
C GLY A 344 -6.55 32.62 17.05
N LEU A 345 -6.19 31.33 17.12
CA LEU A 345 -7.12 30.22 17.37
C LEU A 345 -6.75 29.49 18.67
N MET A 346 -7.77 29.04 19.38
CA MET A 346 -7.65 28.16 20.55
C MET A 346 -8.45 26.89 20.33
N GLU A 347 -7.99 25.77 20.90
CA GLU A 347 -8.73 24.50 20.85
C GLU A 347 -10.15 24.61 21.43
N THR A 348 -10.34 25.51 22.40
CA THR A 348 -11.62 25.80 23.07
C THR A 348 -12.54 26.72 22.29
N ASP A 349 -12.13 27.21 21.11
CA ASP A 349 -13.00 28.06 20.30
C ASP A 349 -14.20 27.24 19.78
N GLN A 350 -15.40 27.80 19.85
CA GLN A 350 -16.63 27.08 19.52
C GLN A 350 -16.63 26.47 18.10
N HIS A 351 -16.11 27.20 17.10
CA HIS A 351 -16.01 26.69 15.73
C HIS A 351 -14.96 25.58 15.58
N ILE A 352 -13.96 25.48 16.47
CA ILE A 352 -13.00 24.38 16.52
C ILE A 352 -13.64 23.14 17.15
N GLU A 353 -14.44 23.32 18.21
CA GLU A 353 -15.26 22.24 18.77
C GLU A 353 -16.20 21.67 17.69
N PHE A 354 -16.89 22.53 16.93
CA PHE A 354 -17.72 22.11 15.81
C PHE A 354 -16.95 21.31 14.75
N PHE A 355 -15.73 21.72 14.43
CA PHE A 355 -14.90 21.02 13.45
C PHE A 355 -14.59 19.59 13.91
N TRP A 356 -14.17 19.40 15.17
CA TRP A 356 -13.87 18.06 15.68
C TRP A 356 -15.12 17.20 15.82
N THR A 357 -16.21 17.75 16.35
CA THR A 357 -17.50 17.04 16.42
C THR A 357 -17.99 16.63 15.02
N ALA A 358 -17.80 17.48 14.01
CA ALA A 358 -18.16 17.15 12.64
C ALA A 358 -17.32 15.98 12.08
N LEU A 359 -16.01 15.96 12.34
CA LEU A 359 -15.15 14.83 11.94
C LEU A 359 -15.46 13.54 12.72
N GLU A 360 -15.86 13.62 13.99
CA GLU A 360 -16.32 12.46 14.77
C GLU A 360 -17.59 11.81 14.18
N MET A 361 -18.39 12.60 13.44
CA MET A 361 -19.59 12.12 12.74
C MET A 361 -19.30 11.52 11.34
N PHE A 362 -18.05 11.61 10.86
CA PHE A 362 -17.67 11.08 9.55
C PHE A 362 -17.43 9.57 9.60
N THR A 363 -17.79 8.90 8.52
CA THR A 363 -17.32 7.53 8.25
C THR A 363 -15.82 7.50 8.01
N GLN A 364 -15.18 6.33 8.13
CA GLN A 364 -13.75 6.20 7.79
C GLN A 364 -13.46 6.57 6.33
N GLU A 365 -14.38 6.32 5.41
CA GLU A 365 -14.25 6.75 4.02
C GLU A 365 -14.24 8.29 3.90
N GLU A 366 -15.17 8.98 4.57
CA GLU A 366 -15.20 10.44 4.61
C GLU A 366 -13.95 11.02 5.31
N LEU A 367 -13.44 10.39 6.36
CA LEU A 367 -12.19 10.78 7.02
C LEU A 367 -10.98 10.64 6.09
N CYS A 368 -10.87 9.54 5.34
CA CYS A 368 -9.82 9.39 4.32
C CYS A 368 -9.91 10.47 3.24
N LYS A 369 -11.13 10.80 2.77
CA LYS A 369 -11.36 11.90 1.82
C LYS A 369 -10.98 13.26 2.42
N PHE A 370 -11.23 13.48 3.72
CA PHE A 370 -10.80 14.70 4.41
C PHE A 370 -9.27 14.82 4.45
N ILE A 371 -8.54 13.76 4.80
CA ILE A 371 -7.07 13.78 4.77
C ILE A 371 -6.57 14.00 3.34
N LYS A 372 -7.23 13.40 2.34
CA LYS A 372 -6.88 13.60 0.93
C LYS A 372 -7.04 15.06 0.52
N PHE A 373 -8.17 15.65 0.87
CA PHE A 373 -8.45 17.06 0.66
C PHE A 373 -7.40 17.95 1.37
N ALA A 374 -7.08 17.66 2.64
CA ALA A 374 -6.24 18.51 3.47
C ALA A 374 -4.73 18.44 3.15
N CYS A 375 -4.21 17.28 2.70
CA CYS A 375 -2.76 17.11 2.50
C CYS A 375 -2.34 16.21 1.34
N ASN A 376 -3.27 15.82 0.44
CA ASN A 376 -3.02 14.93 -0.69
C ASN A 376 -2.62 13.48 -0.32
N GLN A 377 -2.92 13.02 0.90
CA GLN A 377 -2.71 11.63 1.35
C GLN A 377 -4.01 10.96 1.74
N GLU A 378 -4.08 9.63 1.73
CA GLU A 378 -5.23 8.89 2.31
C GLU A 378 -4.91 8.23 3.65
N ARG A 379 -3.65 8.34 4.10
CA ARG A 379 -3.19 7.75 5.36
C ARG A 379 -2.32 8.75 6.12
N ILE A 380 -2.39 8.63 7.44
CA ILE A 380 -1.53 9.36 8.38
C ILE A 380 -0.54 8.38 9.02
N PRO A 381 0.64 8.84 9.46
CA PRO A 381 1.54 8.00 10.23
C PRO A 381 0.88 7.50 11.50
N PHE A 382 1.35 6.33 11.93
CA PHE A 382 0.96 5.73 13.20
C PHE A 382 1.67 6.36 14.41
N THR A 383 2.85 6.94 14.22
CA THR A 383 3.69 7.48 15.29
C THR A 383 4.01 8.96 15.08
N CYS A 384 4.03 9.74 16.16
CA CYS A 384 4.59 11.09 16.18
C CYS A 384 5.93 11.08 16.92
N PRO A 385 7.03 11.55 16.31
CA PRO A 385 8.31 11.74 16.99
C PRO A 385 8.27 12.70 18.20
N CYS A 386 7.17 13.45 18.33
CA CYS A 386 6.93 14.41 19.41
C CYS A 386 6.60 13.81 20.78
N LYS A 387 6.33 12.50 20.87
CA LYS A 387 6.06 11.85 22.16
C LYS A 387 7.22 11.93 23.16
N ASP A 388 8.46 12.08 22.68
CA ASP A 388 9.65 12.06 23.53
C ASP A 388 10.13 13.44 24.00
N GLY A 389 9.40 14.52 23.70
CA GLY A 389 9.63 15.86 24.28
C GLY A 389 11.02 16.47 24.04
N GLY A 390 11.79 15.95 23.07
CA GLY A 390 13.11 16.49 22.73
C GLY A 390 13.00 17.87 22.08
N PRO A 391 13.99 18.77 22.29
CA PRO A 391 13.97 20.14 21.76
C PRO A 391 13.94 20.23 20.21
N ASP A 392 14.26 19.15 19.50
CA ASP A 392 14.21 19.02 18.02
C ASP A 392 12.91 18.37 17.49
N THR A 393 11.90 18.14 18.35
CA THR A 393 10.67 17.42 17.95
C THR A 393 9.56 18.32 17.37
N ALA A 394 9.75 19.64 17.40
CA ALA A 394 8.92 20.56 16.64
C ALA A 394 9.29 20.42 15.15
N HIS A 395 8.31 20.07 14.32
CA HIS A 395 8.43 19.97 12.84
C HIS A 395 9.08 18.68 12.30
N VAL A 396 8.67 17.50 12.76
CA VAL A 396 8.97 16.26 12.01
C VAL A 396 7.77 15.89 11.15
N PRO A 397 7.93 15.85 9.81
CA PRO A 397 6.94 15.34 8.87
C PRO A 397 6.47 13.90 9.17
N PRO A 398 5.32 13.50 8.58
CA PRO A 398 4.41 14.36 7.84
C PRO A 398 3.75 15.34 8.79
N TYR A 399 3.71 16.59 8.33
CA TYR A 399 3.45 17.73 9.18
C TYR A 399 2.22 17.51 10.07
N PRO A 400 2.27 17.91 11.34
CA PRO A 400 1.06 17.99 12.14
C PRO A 400 0.04 18.84 11.38
N MET A 401 -1.22 18.39 11.34
CA MET A 401 -2.28 19.17 10.73
C MET A 401 -2.30 20.55 11.40
N LYS A 402 -2.37 21.61 10.60
CA LYS A 402 -2.47 22.99 11.09
C LYS A 402 -3.88 23.51 10.83
N ILE A 403 -4.52 24.11 11.83
CA ILE A 403 -5.75 24.86 11.62
C ILE A 403 -5.42 26.35 11.71
N ALA A 404 -5.85 27.10 10.71
CA ALA A 404 -5.57 28.52 10.56
C ALA A 404 -6.85 29.31 10.27
N PRO A 405 -6.88 30.62 10.62
CA PRO A 405 -7.98 31.49 10.23
C PRO A 405 -8.20 31.52 8.71
N PRO A 406 -9.41 31.87 8.24
CA PRO A 406 -9.70 31.97 6.81
C PRO A 406 -8.95 33.15 6.17
N ASP A 407 -8.73 33.09 4.85
CA ASP A 407 -8.15 34.19 4.10
C ASP A 407 -9.11 35.40 4.07
N GLY A 408 -8.62 36.57 4.50
CA GLY A 408 -9.34 37.84 4.47
C GLY A 408 -10.48 37.98 5.50
N ALA A 409 -10.84 39.21 5.85
CA ALA A 409 -11.85 39.49 6.90
C ALA A 409 -13.26 39.81 6.36
N ALA A 410 -13.46 39.95 5.05
CA ALA A 410 -14.72 40.46 4.48
C ALA A 410 -15.75 39.36 4.13
N GLY A 411 -16.98 39.48 4.64
CA GLY A 411 -18.12 38.60 4.33
C GLY A 411 -18.53 37.67 5.49
N GLN A 412 -19.77 37.16 5.43
CA GLN A 412 -20.35 36.25 6.43
C GLN A 412 -19.55 34.93 6.51
N PRO A 413 -19.25 34.38 7.71
CA PRO A 413 -18.48 33.15 7.84
C PRO A 413 -19.11 31.95 7.10
N ASP A 414 -20.42 31.79 7.21
CA ASP A 414 -21.18 30.63 6.67
C ASP A 414 -21.24 30.58 5.14
N SER A 415 -20.98 31.70 4.46
CA SER A 415 -20.90 31.69 2.99
C SER A 415 -19.53 31.28 2.47
N ARG A 416 -18.51 31.16 3.33
CA ARG A 416 -17.13 30.86 2.92
C ARG A 416 -16.90 29.36 2.80
N TYR A 417 -16.04 29.00 1.87
CA TYR A 417 -15.54 27.63 1.73
C TYR A 417 -14.27 27.43 2.55
N ILE A 418 -14.08 26.19 3.00
CA ILE A 418 -12.83 25.76 3.61
C ILE A 418 -11.76 25.75 2.51
N ARG A 419 -10.61 26.37 2.78
CA ARG A 419 -9.42 26.29 1.92
C ARG A 419 -8.32 25.50 2.60
N VAL A 420 -7.41 24.98 1.80
CA VAL A 420 -6.28 24.18 2.29
C VAL A 420 -4.99 24.63 1.63
N GLU A 421 -3.89 24.57 2.38
CA GLU A 421 -2.54 24.61 1.83
C GLU A 421 -1.96 23.19 1.96
N THR A 422 -2.23 22.35 0.96
CA THR A 422 -1.90 20.92 1.02
C THR A 422 -0.42 20.67 1.23
N CYS A 423 0.46 21.53 0.72
CA CYS A 423 1.91 21.50 0.95
C CYS A 423 2.29 21.54 2.43
N MET A 424 1.54 22.26 3.26
CA MET A 424 1.80 22.44 4.70
C MET A 424 0.84 21.66 5.60
N PHE A 425 -0.08 20.88 5.02
CA PHE A 425 -1.20 20.24 5.73
C PHE A 425 -1.97 21.26 6.60
N MET A 426 -2.31 22.41 6.00
CA MET A 426 -3.01 23.49 6.68
C MET A 426 -4.45 23.63 6.20
N VAL A 427 -5.40 23.65 7.14
CA VAL A 427 -6.82 23.90 6.90
C VAL A 427 -7.16 25.32 7.34
N LYS A 428 -7.59 26.15 6.39
CA LYS A 428 -8.09 27.51 6.63
C LYS A 428 -9.59 27.41 6.94
N LEU A 429 -9.93 27.51 8.21
CA LEU A 429 -11.26 27.21 8.72
C LEU A 429 -12.04 28.49 9.03
N PRO A 430 -13.14 28.79 8.30
CA PRO A 430 -14.03 29.88 8.66
C PRO A 430 -14.69 29.66 10.03
N GLN A 431 -14.99 30.74 10.74
CA GLN A 431 -15.69 30.71 12.04
C GLN A 431 -17.20 30.48 11.83
N TYR A 432 -17.57 29.27 11.38
CA TYR A 432 -18.96 28.91 11.12
C TYR A 432 -19.85 29.04 12.35
N THR A 433 -21.08 29.51 12.15
CA THR A 433 -21.99 29.87 13.25
C THR A 433 -22.65 28.66 13.92
N SER A 434 -22.66 27.49 13.28
CA SER A 434 -23.24 26.25 13.82
C SER A 434 -22.52 24.99 13.35
N LEU A 435 -22.73 23.89 14.09
CA LEU A 435 -22.26 22.56 13.72
C LEU A 435 -22.85 22.08 12.39
N ASP A 436 -24.12 22.38 12.12
CA ASP A 436 -24.77 21.96 10.87
C ASP A 436 -24.10 22.59 9.64
N VAL A 437 -23.77 23.88 9.73
CA VAL A 437 -23.02 24.58 8.66
C VAL A 437 -21.62 23.99 8.52
N MET A 438 -20.92 23.73 9.63
CA MET A 438 -19.60 23.08 9.61
C MET A 438 -19.64 21.72 8.89
N LEU A 439 -20.59 20.87 9.24
CA LEU A 439 -20.80 19.55 8.63
C LEU A 439 -21.07 19.67 7.13
N GLU A 440 -21.98 20.57 6.73
CA GLU A 440 -22.30 20.82 5.33
C GLU A 440 -21.06 21.26 4.55
N LYS A 441 -20.28 22.20 5.09
CA LYS A 441 -19.09 22.75 4.42
C LYS A 441 -17.94 21.76 4.33
N LEU A 442 -17.70 20.97 5.37
CA LEU A 442 -16.71 19.89 5.32
C LEU A 442 -17.10 18.83 4.30
N ARG A 443 -18.35 18.36 4.31
CA ARG A 443 -18.83 17.39 3.32
C ARG A 443 -18.77 17.94 1.91
N TYR A 444 -19.10 19.22 1.73
CA TYR A 444 -18.97 19.88 0.44
C TYR A 444 -17.51 19.88 -0.03
N ALA A 445 -16.57 20.25 0.85
CA ALA A 445 -15.16 20.31 0.52
C ALA A 445 -14.59 18.96 0.08
N ILE A 446 -14.91 17.87 0.80
CA ILE A 446 -14.33 16.54 0.51
C ILE A 446 -14.98 15.81 -0.67
N HIS A 447 -16.15 16.25 -1.15
CA HIS A 447 -16.86 15.60 -2.28
C HIS A 447 -16.81 16.38 -3.58
N TYR A 448 -16.69 17.72 -3.54
CA TYR A 448 -16.81 18.56 -4.74
C TYR A 448 -15.52 19.30 -5.10
N ARG A 449 -14.43 19.14 -4.33
CA ARG A 449 -13.08 19.59 -4.71
C ARG A 449 -12.16 18.38 -4.86
N GLU A 450 -12.26 17.69 -6.00
CA GLU A 450 -11.38 16.55 -6.30
C GLU A 450 -9.94 16.96 -6.65
N ASP A 451 -9.66 18.25 -6.88
CA ASP A 451 -8.30 18.68 -7.17
C ASP A 451 -7.86 19.92 -6.35
N PRO A 452 -7.13 19.73 -5.25
CA PRO A 452 -6.56 20.83 -4.48
C PRO A 452 -5.40 21.56 -5.18
N LEU A 453 -4.96 21.12 -6.38
CA LEU A 453 -4.00 21.86 -7.22
C LEU A 453 -4.68 22.90 -8.11
N SER A 454 -5.99 22.76 -8.34
CA SER A 454 -6.80 23.81 -8.96
C SER A 454 -7.19 24.85 -7.89
N GLY A 455 -6.50 26.00 -7.91
CA GLY A 455 -6.60 27.08 -6.91
C GLY A 455 -8.01 27.52 -6.52
#